data_AF-A0A094HI21-F1
#
_entry.id   AF-A0A094HI21-F1
#
_cell.length_a   1.000
_cell.length_b   1.000
_cell.length_c   1.000
_cell.angle_alpha   90.00
_cell.angle_beta   90.00
_cell.angle_gamma   90.00
#
_symmetry.space_group_name_H-M   'P 1'
#
loop_
_entity.id
_entity.type
_entity.pdbx_description
1 polymer ?
#
loop_
_entity_poly.entity_id
_entity_poly.type
_entity_poly.pdbx_seq_one_letter_code
_entity_poly.pdbx_strand_id
1 'polypeptide(L)'
;MVLTKRDISIATGESLTGYTFNDAELLWEAEQASGSSAAFLYPEGNKRLAMIGDVVLKLVVLLDLRPRNMPKGSMNKIAESIVGNTVLERIGRQIHLDELVNNNQSQQGIVSPKTLADTFEAILGAVYLDSGKNIEAVRLVMANLGLWPQEPEQLASL
;
A
#
# COMPACT_ATOMS: atom_id res chain seq x y z
N MET A 1 15.15 25.38 9.92
CA MET A 1 14.32 24.39 10.64
C MET A 1 14.89 23.02 10.31
N VAL A 2 15.24 22.21 11.30
CA VAL A 2 15.78 20.86 11.08
C VAL A 2 14.58 19.91 10.95
N LEU A 3 14.43 19.24 9.81
CA LEU A 3 13.38 18.24 9.62
C LEU A 3 13.63 17.04 10.53
N THR A 4 12.59 16.56 11.21
CA THR A 4 12.67 15.35 12.02
C THR A 4 12.70 14.10 11.12
N LYS A 5 13.10 12.95 11.68
CA LYS A 5 13.00 11.66 10.97
C LYS A 5 11.59 11.42 10.44
N ARG A 6 10.58 11.78 11.24
CA ARG A 6 9.16 11.66 10.89
C ARG A 6 8.81 12.53 9.68
N ASP A 7 9.24 13.80 9.68
CA ASP A 7 8.94 14.72 8.57
C ASP A 7 9.55 14.23 7.25
N ILE A 8 10.77 13.66 7.31
CA ILE A 8 11.42 13.06 6.14
C ILE A 8 10.64 11.84 5.67
N SER A 9 10.24 10.95 6.59
CA SER A 9 9.44 9.75 6.28
C SER A 9 8.15 10.11 5.52
N ILE A 10 7.39 11.07 6.06
CA ILE A 10 6.14 11.55 5.46
C ILE A 10 6.41 12.12 4.06
N ALA A 11 7.39 13.01 3.92
CA ALA A 11 7.72 13.60 2.62
C ALA A 11 8.14 12.54 1.58
N THR A 12 8.89 11.53 2.01
CA THR A 12 9.28 10.41 1.13
C THR A 12 8.07 9.56 0.75
N GLY A 13 7.16 9.24 1.69
CA GLY A 13 5.94 8.49 1.39
C GLY A 13 4.97 9.24 0.47
N GLU A 14 4.79 10.54 0.66
CA GLU A 14 4.00 11.39 -0.24
C GLU A 14 4.63 11.46 -1.64
N SER A 15 5.96 11.58 -1.72
CA SER A 15 6.67 11.57 -3.00
C SER A 15 6.57 10.22 -3.71
N LEU A 16 6.63 9.11 -2.96
CA LEU A 16 6.53 7.75 -3.51
C LEU A 16 5.13 7.47 -4.07
N THR A 17 4.10 7.89 -3.33
CA THR A 17 2.70 7.66 -3.69
C THR A 17 2.15 8.66 -4.70
N GLY A 18 2.75 9.86 -4.77
CA GLY A 18 2.20 11.00 -5.50
C GLY A 18 0.92 11.57 -4.87
N TYR A 19 0.66 11.27 -3.60
CA TYR A 19 -0.51 11.73 -2.86
C TYR A 19 -0.09 12.55 -1.64
N THR A 20 -0.60 13.77 -1.53
CA THR A 20 -0.40 14.62 -0.34
C THR A 20 -1.53 14.39 0.66
N PHE A 21 -1.18 14.00 1.87
CA PHE A 21 -2.14 13.68 2.92
C PHE A 21 -2.67 14.94 3.60
N ASN A 22 -3.99 14.99 3.83
CA ASN A 22 -4.59 16.03 4.67
C ASN A 22 -4.31 15.74 6.16
N ASP A 23 -4.32 14.46 6.53
CA ASP A 23 -3.91 13.95 7.82
C ASP A 23 -2.66 13.06 7.67
N ALA A 24 -1.49 13.65 7.88
CA ALA A 24 -0.21 12.95 7.80
C ALA A 24 -0.02 11.89 8.89
N GLU A 25 -0.87 11.81 9.93
CA GLU A 25 -0.84 10.70 10.88
C GLU A 25 -1.27 9.39 10.23
N LEU A 26 -2.11 9.41 9.19
CA LEU A 26 -2.52 8.19 8.48
C LEU A 26 -1.36 7.55 7.73
N LEU A 27 -0.54 8.35 7.04
CA LEU A 27 0.68 7.86 6.40
C LEU A 27 1.71 7.41 7.45
N TRP A 28 1.85 8.19 8.53
CA TRP A 28 2.76 7.83 9.61
C TRP A 28 2.40 6.49 10.26
N GLU A 29 1.11 6.22 10.53
CA GLU A 29 0.61 4.93 11.00
C GLU A 29 0.86 3.82 9.98
N ALA A 30 0.60 4.07 8.70
CA ALA A 30 0.76 3.08 7.63
C ALA A 30 2.20 2.55 7.52
N GLU A 31 3.19 3.36 7.86
CA GLU A 31 4.61 3.00 7.84
C GLU A 31 5.07 2.19 9.08
N GLN A 32 4.22 2.02 10.11
CA GLN A 32 4.62 1.35 11.35
C GLN A 32 4.41 -0.17 11.28
N ALA A 33 5.50 -0.93 11.37
CA ALA A 33 5.38 -2.36 11.60
C ALA A 33 4.93 -2.66 13.04
N SER A 34 4.31 -3.82 13.25
CA SER A 34 4.00 -4.32 14.59
C SER A 34 5.28 -4.39 15.45
N GLY A 35 5.25 -3.70 16.60
CA GLY A 35 6.42 -3.62 17.51
C GLY A 35 7.48 -2.60 17.10
N SER A 36 7.16 -1.64 16.23
CA SER A 36 8.01 -0.46 15.99
C SER A 36 8.17 0.37 17.27
N SER A 37 9.05 1.39 17.24
CA SER A 37 9.18 2.33 18.36
C SER A 37 7.90 3.13 18.66
N ALA A 38 6.93 3.15 17.73
CA ALA A 38 5.64 3.78 17.89
C ALA A 38 4.55 2.81 18.39
N ALA A 39 4.90 1.59 18.84
CA ALA A 39 3.93 0.59 19.30
C ALA A 39 3.04 1.05 20.47
N PHE A 40 3.45 2.08 21.23
CA PHE A 40 2.61 2.67 22.27
C PHE A 40 1.42 3.47 21.70
N LEU A 41 1.54 3.99 20.47
CA LEU A 41 0.44 4.63 19.72
C LEU A 41 -0.28 3.63 18.82
N TYR A 42 0.48 2.73 18.19
CA TYR A 42 -0.02 1.73 17.25
C TYR A 42 0.38 0.32 17.71
N PRO A 43 -0.34 -0.28 18.68
CA PRO A 43 0.04 -1.56 19.29
C PRO A 43 0.19 -2.71 18.28
N GLU A 44 -0.63 -2.70 17.23
CA GLU A 44 -0.60 -3.68 16.15
C GLU A 44 0.14 -3.18 14.90
N GLY A 45 0.75 -2.00 14.97
CA GLY A 45 1.27 -1.28 13.81
C GLY A 45 0.18 -0.96 12.80
N ASN A 46 0.54 -1.02 11.53
CA ASN A 46 -0.27 -0.68 10.38
C ASN A 46 -1.36 -1.72 10.00
N LYS A 47 -1.48 -2.83 10.73
CA LYS A 47 -2.36 -3.95 10.38
C LYS A 47 -3.83 -3.55 10.18
N ARG A 48 -4.33 -2.61 10.97
CA ARG A 48 -5.73 -2.14 10.86
C ARG A 48 -5.96 -1.36 9.56
N LEU A 49 -5.01 -0.52 9.16
CA LEU A 49 -5.03 0.14 7.87
C LEU A 49 -4.85 -0.87 6.73
N ALA A 50 -3.95 -1.85 6.89
CA ALA A 50 -3.71 -2.90 5.91
C ALA A 50 -4.99 -3.70 5.60
N MET A 51 -5.78 -4.05 6.63
CA MET A 51 -7.07 -4.71 6.45
C MET A 51 -8.06 -3.90 5.60
N ILE A 52 -8.06 -2.57 5.72
CA ILE A 52 -8.89 -1.70 4.87
C ILE A 52 -8.31 -1.66 3.46
N GLY A 53 -6.99 -1.50 3.37
CA GLY A 53 -6.22 -1.48 2.14
C GLY A 53 -6.42 -2.68 1.24
N ASP A 54 -6.30 -3.90 1.78
CA ASP A 54 -6.52 -5.16 1.06
C ASP A 54 -7.90 -5.19 0.36
N VAL A 55 -8.95 -4.82 1.10
CA VAL A 55 -10.31 -4.78 0.56
C VAL A 55 -10.44 -3.73 -0.54
N VAL A 56 -9.91 -2.53 -0.33
CA VAL A 56 -10.06 -1.42 -1.29
C VAL A 56 -9.21 -1.65 -2.54
N LEU A 57 -7.97 -2.13 -2.39
CA LEU A 57 -7.09 -2.55 -3.49
C LEU A 57 -7.80 -3.54 -4.41
N LYS A 58 -8.39 -4.59 -3.83
CA LYS A 58 -9.16 -5.58 -4.59
C LYS A 58 -10.40 -4.98 -5.24
N LEU A 59 -11.10 -4.08 -4.55
CA LEU A 59 -12.30 -3.42 -5.08
C LEU A 59 -11.97 -2.56 -6.31
N VAL A 60 -10.88 -1.80 -6.30
CA VAL A 60 -10.42 -0.98 -7.44
C VAL A 60 -10.25 -1.86 -8.68
N VAL A 61 -9.53 -2.98 -8.55
CA VAL A 61 -9.30 -3.92 -9.66
C VAL A 61 -10.63 -4.51 -10.15
N LEU A 62 -11.52 -4.93 -9.25
CA LEU A 62 -12.81 -5.51 -9.64
C LEU A 62 -13.71 -4.49 -10.35
N LEU A 63 -13.69 -3.22 -9.95
CA LEU A 63 -14.43 -2.15 -10.60
C LEU A 63 -13.93 -1.92 -12.04
N ASP A 64 -12.64 -2.04 -12.30
CA ASP A 64 -12.07 -1.90 -13.66
C ASP A 64 -12.31 -3.09 -14.56
N LEU A 65 -12.41 -4.28 -13.97
CA LEU A 65 -12.73 -5.51 -14.70
C LEU A 65 -14.24 -5.64 -14.97
N ARG A 66 -15.09 -5.03 -14.15
CA ARG A 66 -16.55 -5.16 -14.22
C ARG A 66 -17.15 -4.80 -15.60
N PRO A 67 -16.71 -3.75 -16.31
CA PRO A 67 -17.20 -3.43 -17.65
C PRO A 67 -16.83 -4.45 -18.73
N ARG A 68 -15.80 -5.29 -18.49
CA ARG A 68 -15.28 -6.26 -19.47
C ARG A 68 -16.14 -7.51 -19.63
N ASN A 69 -17.21 -7.65 -18.83
CA ASN A 69 -18.16 -8.77 -18.87
C ASN A 69 -17.53 -10.18 -18.87
N MET A 70 -16.43 -10.34 -18.12
CA MET A 70 -15.72 -11.60 -18.00
C MET A 70 -16.32 -12.49 -16.89
N PRO A 71 -16.09 -13.82 -16.93
CA PRO A 71 -16.53 -14.72 -15.86
C PRO A 71 -15.91 -14.35 -14.51
N LYS A 72 -16.67 -14.52 -13.42
CA LYS A 72 -16.21 -14.30 -12.03
C LYS A 72 -14.85 -14.98 -11.75
N GLY A 73 -14.67 -16.22 -12.22
CA GLY A 73 -13.42 -16.96 -12.01
C GLY A 73 -12.21 -16.25 -12.64
N SER A 74 -12.38 -15.66 -13.82
CA SER A 74 -11.33 -14.88 -14.48
C SER A 74 -11.06 -13.57 -13.74
N MET A 75 -12.10 -12.87 -13.27
CA MET A 75 -11.93 -11.65 -12.46
C MET A 75 -11.15 -11.93 -11.18
N ASN A 76 -11.49 -13.03 -10.48
CA ASN A 76 -10.80 -13.44 -9.27
C ASN A 76 -9.32 -13.73 -9.52
N LYS A 77 -9.00 -14.47 -10.59
CA LYS A 77 -7.61 -14.78 -10.95
C LYS A 77 -6.79 -13.52 -11.24
N ILE A 78 -7.33 -12.58 -12.00
CA ILE A 78 -6.65 -11.30 -12.29
C ILE A 78 -6.49 -10.48 -11.00
N ALA A 79 -7.52 -10.40 -10.16
CA ALA A 79 -7.40 -9.68 -8.91
C ALA A 79 -6.30 -10.30 -8.01
N GLU A 80 -6.29 -11.63 -7.86
CA GLU A 80 -5.28 -12.35 -7.06
C GLU A 80 -3.85 -12.18 -7.61
N SER A 81 -3.68 -12.06 -8.94
CA SER A 81 -2.36 -11.83 -9.55
C SER A 81 -1.83 -10.40 -9.35
N ILE A 82 -2.65 -9.49 -8.80
CA ILE A 82 -2.26 -8.11 -8.48
C ILE A 82 -2.15 -7.92 -6.97
N VAL A 83 -3.13 -8.43 -6.21
CA VAL A 83 -3.24 -8.20 -4.76
C VAL A 83 -2.53 -9.24 -3.91
N GLY A 84 -1.98 -10.29 -4.52
CA GLY A 84 -1.29 -11.35 -3.77
C GLY A 84 -0.02 -10.84 -3.08
N ASN A 85 0.22 -11.27 -1.83
CA ASN A 85 1.35 -10.82 -1.02
C ASN A 85 2.71 -10.94 -1.72
N THR A 86 2.94 -12.00 -2.51
CA THR A 86 4.18 -12.18 -3.27
C THR A 86 4.37 -11.09 -4.33
N VAL A 87 3.27 -10.62 -4.92
CA VAL A 87 3.29 -9.55 -5.93
C VAL A 87 3.55 -8.21 -5.26
N LEU A 88 2.83 -7.93 -4.17
CA LEU A 88 3.02 -6.71 -3.37
C LEU A 88 4.43 -6.63 -2.77
N GLU A 89 4.99 -7.75 -2.32
CA GLU A 89 6.37 -7.81 -1.83
C GLU A 89 7.37 -7.50 -2.95
N ARG A 90 7.25 -8.17 -4.09
CA ARG A 90 8.13 -7.93 -5.24
C ARG A 90 8.11 -6.47 -5.68
N ILE A 91 6.91 -5.89 -5.84
CA ILE A 91 6.76 -4.49 -6.25
C ILE A 91 7.27 -3.57 -5.16
N GLY A 92 6.93 -3.83 -3.89
CA GLY A 92 7.42 -3.07 -2.74
C GLY A 92 8.94 -2.96 -2.70
N ARG A 93 9.66 -4.06 -2.97
CA ARG A 93 11.13 -4.04 -3.08
C ARG A 93 11.63 -3.25 -4.28
N GLN A 94 10.95 -3.36 -5.43
CA GLN A 94 11.33 -2.64 -6.65
C GLN A 94 11.22 -1.12 -6.48
N ILE A 95 10.26 -0.65 -5.68
CA ILE A 95 10.04 0.78 -5.42
C ILE A 95 10.66 1.26 -4.10
N HIS A 96 11.49 0.43 -3.46
CA HIS A 96 12.15 0.74 -2.18
C HIS A 96 11.18 1.07 -1.03
N LEU A 97 9.96 0.52 -1.05
CA LEU A 97 8.96 0.74 0.00
C LEU A 97 9.43 0.21 1.37
N ASP A 98 10.30 -0.79 1.39
CA ASP A 98 10.91 -1.31 2.61
C ASP A 98 11.76 -0.29 3.37
N GLU A 99 12.25 0.75 2.70
CA GLU A 99 12.99 1.85 3.34
C GLU A 99 12.07 2.78 4.15
N LEU A 100 10.77 2.83 3.84
CA LEU A 100 9.77 3.57 4.60
C LEU A 100 9.28 2.81 5.85
N VAL A 101 9.52 1.51 5.94
CA VAL A 101 9.01 0.69 7.04
C VAL A 101 9.75 1.01 8.34
N ASN A 102 9.02 1.57 9.30
CA ASN A 102 9.48 1.71 10.67
C ASN A 102 9.34 0.36 11.38
N ASN A 103 10.41 -0.43 11.32
CA ASN A 103 10.43 -1.80 11.81
C ASN A 103 10.75 -1.89 13.32
N ASN A 104 10.53 -3.08 13.90
CA ASN A 104 11.00 -3.41 15.23
C ASN A 104 12.54 -3.50 15.26
N GLN A 105 13.17 -2.84 16.24
CA GLN A 105 14.64 -2.79 16.37
C GLN A 105 15.28 -4.19 16.47
N SER A 106 14.58 -5.16 17.05
CA SER A 106 15.02 -6.56 17.13
C SER A 106 15.17 -7.24 15.76
N GLN A 107 14.52 -6.72 14.72
CA GLN A 107 14.62 -7.23 13.35
C GLN A 107 15.86 -6.72 12.61
N GLN A 108 16.68 -5.85 13.23
CA GLN A 108 17.94 -5.34 12.67
C GLN A 108 17.78 -4.74 11.25
N GLY A 109 16.64 -4.11 10.97
CA GLY A 109 16.33 -3.52 9.66
C GLY A 109 15.76 -4.50 8.62
N ILE A 110 15.66 -5.78 8.93
CA ILE A 110 15.11 -6.78 8.00
C ILE A 110 13.58 -6.67 7.98
N VAL A 111 13.02 -6.14 6.89
CA VAL A 111 11.58 -6.13 6.65
C VAL A 111 11.14 -7.49 6.10
N SER A 112 10.15 -8.12 6.72
CA SER A 112 9.63 -9.40 6.23
C SER A 112 8.73 -9.21 4.99
N PRO A 113 8.59 -10.23 4.11
CA PRO A 113 7.63 -10.20 3.00
C PRO A 113 6.22 -9.77 3.40
N LYS A 114 5.73 -10.33 4.53
CA LYS A 114 4.41 -9.99 5.05
C LYS A 114 4.33 -8.54 5.51
N THR A 115 5.34 -8.05 6.23
CA THR A 115 5.37 -6.65 6.69
C THR A 115 5.38 -5.68 5.52
N LEU A 116 6.09 -6.01 4.45
CA LEU A 116 6.13 -5.17 3.26
C LEU A 116 4.77 -5.14 2.54
N ALA A 117 4.12 -6.31 2.38
CA ALA A 117 2.77 -6.38 1.83
C ALA A 117 1.75 -5.62 2.70
N ASP A 118 1.76 -5.84 4.03
CA ASP A 118 0.87 -5.15 4.97
C ASP A 118 1.10 -3.61 4.92
N THR A 119 2.35 -3.15 4.75
CA THR A 119 2.67 -1.71 4.61
C THR A 119 2.10 -1.13 3.31
N PHE A 120 2.24 -1.88 2.22
CA PHE A 120 1.68 -1.49 0.93
C PHE A 120 0.15 -1.31 1.06
N GLU A 121 -0.53 -2.32 1.58
CA GLU A 121 -1.98 -2.27 1.82
C GLU A 121 -2.33 -1.12 2.75
N ALA A 122 -1.58 -0.92 3.84
CA ALA A 122 -1.84 0.14 4.80
C ALA A 122 -1.76 1.54 4.20
N ILE A 123 -0.81 1.79 3.28
CA ILE A 123 -0.73 3.07 2.56
C ILE A 123 -2.00 3.29 1.72
N LEU A 124 -2.47 2.27 1.00
CA LEU A 124 -3.70 2.38 0.22
C LEU A 124 -4.94 2.57 1.11
N GLY A 125 -4.97 1.91 2.27
CA GLY A 125 -5.99 2.12 3.30
C GLY A 125 -5.97 3.54 3.86
N ALA A 126 -4.79 4.10 4.11
CA ALA A 126 -4.59 5.46 4.56
C ALA A 126 -5.08 6.47 3.52
N VAL A 127 -4.70 6.32 2.24
CA VAL A 127 -5.18 7.17 1.13
C VAL A 127 -6.69 7.10 1.00
N TYR A 128 -7.28 5.90 1.10
CA TYR A 128 -8.73 5.74 1.06
C TYR A 128 -9.43 6.53 2.16
N LEU A 129 -8.93 6.48 3.40
CA LEU A 129 -9.52 7.20 4.51
C LEU A 129 -9.33 8.72 4.39
N ASP A 130 -8.10 9.16 4.09
CA ASP A 130 -7.73 10.57 3.98
C ASP A 130 -8.51 11.29 2.88
N SER A 131 -8.70 10.63 1.74
CA SER A 131 -9.43 11.17 0.59
C SER A 131 -10.95 11.17 0.76
N GLY A 132 -11.48 10.85 1.94
CA GLY A 132 -12.92 10.76 2.19
C GLY A 132 -13.57 9.55 1.53
N LYS A 133 -12.87 8.42 1.46
CA LYS A 133 -13.30 7.16 0.83
C LYS A 133 -13.36 7.20 -0.69
N ASN A 134 -12.42 7.92 -1.33
CA ASN A 134 -12.38 8.09 -2.78
C ASN A 134 -11.60 6.97 -3.48
N ILE A 135 -12.30 6.14 -4.25
CA ILE A 135 -11.71 5.04 -5.03
C ILE A 135 -10.74 5.53 -6.11
N GLU A 136 -11.01 6.69 -6.73
CA GLU A 136 -10.13 7.23 -7.78
C GLU A 136 -8.80 7.70 -7.22
N ALA A 137 -8.78 8.23 -5.98
CA ALA A 137 -7.52 8.59 -5.32
C ALA A 137 -6.65 7.34 -5.11
N VAL A 138 -7.26 6.24 -4.63
CA VAL A 138 -6.55 4.97 -4.46
C VAL A 138 -6.06 4.42 -5.79
N ARG A 139 -6.89 4.49 -6.85
CA ARG A 139 -6.51 4.06 -8.20
C ARG A 139 -5.30 4.83 -8.73
N LEU A 140 -5.26 6.15 -8.54
CA LEU A 140 -4.12 6.97 -8.97
C LEU A 140 -2.84 6.58 -8.23
N VAL A 141 -2.93 6.33 -6.92
CA VAL A 141 -1.78 5.85 -6.13
C VAL A 141 -1.36 4.46 -6.58
N MET A 142 -2.29 3.53 -6.84
CA MET A 142 -1.97 2.21 -7.41
C MET A 142 -1.24 2.33 -8.76
N ALA A 143 -1.62 3.29 -9.60
CA ALA A 143 -0.95 3.54 -10.87
C ALA A 143 0.47 4.09 -10.66
N ASN A 144 0.63 5.07 -9.76
CA ASN A 144 1.93 5.67 -9.44
C ASN A 144 2.92 4.65 -8.86
N LEU A 145 2.43 3.70 -8.06
CA LEU A 145 3.23 2.62 -7.49
C LEU A 145 3.44 1.45 -8.46
N GLY A 146 2.95 1.55 -9.71
CA GLY A 146 3.12 0.53 -10.74
C GLY A 146 2.35 -0.76 -10.46
N LEU A 147 1.24 -0.71 -9.71
CA LEU A 147 0.36 -1.86 -9.47
C LEU A 147 -0.70 -2.02 -10.55
N TRP A 148 -1.47 -0.96 -10.81
CA TRP A 148 -2.69 -1.05 -11.62
C TRP A 148 -3.22 0.36 -12.01
N PRO A 149 -3.78 0.54 -13.22
CA PRO A 149 -3.85 -0.42 -14.32
C PRO A 149 -2.47 -0.69 -14.93
N GLN A 150 -2.25 -1.94 -15.34
CA GLN A 150 -1.14 -2.30 -16.21
C GLN A 150 -1.57 -2.08 -17.67
N GLU A 151 -0.63 -1.74 -18.55
CA GLU A 151 -0.90 -1.64 -19.99
C GLU A 151 -1.51 -2.96 -20.51
N PRO A 152 -2.41 -2.94 -21.52
CA PRO A 152 -3.06 -4.15 -22.03
C PRO A 152 -2.08 -5.29 -22.39
N GLU A 153 -0.87 -4.95 -22.82
CA GLU A 153 0.19 -5.90 -23.16
C GLU A 153 0.77 -6.63 -21.93
N GLN A 154 0.79 -5.97 -20.77
CA GLN A 154 1.24 -6.53 -19.49
C GLN A 154 0.20 -7.49 -18.87
N LEU A 155 -1.06 -7.38 -19.27
CA LEU A 155 -2.12 -8.32 -18.86
C LEU A 155 -2.12 -9.62 -19.67
N ALA A 156 -1.54 -9.63 -20.88
CA ALA A 156 -1.50 -10.80 -21.76
C ALA A 156 -0.39 -11.80 -21.38
N SER A 157 0.53 -11.38 -20.50
CA SER A 157 1.67 -12.18 -20.04
C SER A 157 1.49 -12.78 -18.63
N LEU A 158 0.32 -12.54 -18.00
CA LEU A 158 -0.11 -13.12 -16.72
C LEU A 158 -1.10 -14.28 -16.95
#